data_AF-A0A075MUX2-F1
#
_entry.id   AF-A0A075MUX2-F1
#
_cell.length_a   1.000
_cell.length_b   1.000
_cell.length_c   1.000
_cell.angle_alpha   90.00
_cell.angle_beta   90.00
_cell.angle_gamma   90.00
#
_symmetry.space_group_name_H-M   'P 1'
#
loop_
_entity.id
_entity.type
_entity.pdbx_description
1 polymer ?
#
loop_
_entity_poly.entity_id
_entity_poly.type
_entity_poly.pdbx_seq_one_letter_code
_entity_poly.pdbx_strand_id
1 'polypeptide(L)'
;MLNIVTQWIILLAAHSSLMSCRGICEDYRATKTRGLGRYASGQKRCQICDLFIMCDGNVCPCCGYRLRTKPRGQKYKQRIRAAAGAAP
;
A
#
# COMPACT_ATOMS: atom_id res chain seq x y z
N MET A 1 15.95 40.01 -12.60
CA MET A 1 16.37 38.59 -12.59
C MET A 1 15.84 37.82 -11.36
N LEU A 2 14.61 38.10 -10.89
CA LEU A 2 14.01 37.49 -9.69
C LEU A 2 12.86 36.49 -10.01
N ASN A 3 12.51 36.31 -11.28
CA ASN A 3 11.32 35.52 -11.68
C ASN A 3 11.61 34.08 -12.13
N ILE A 4 12.85 33.72 -12.49
CA ILE A 4 13.16 32.35 -12.93
C ILE A 4 13.38 31.45 -11.72
N VAL A 5 14.14 31.91 -10.71
CA VAL A 5 14.48 31.10 -9.52
C VAL A 5 13.26 30.84 -8.63
N THR A 6 12.35 31.80 -8.51
CA THR A 6 11.10 31.68 -7.74
C THR A 6 10.08 30.76 -8.43
N GLN A 7 10.01 30.79 -9.77
CA GLN A 7 9.10 29.92 -10.53
C GLN A 7 9.51 28.44 -10.48
N TRP A 8 10.81 28.14 -10.39
CA TRP A 8 11.31 26.78 -10.16
C TRP A 8 11.07 26.28 -8.72
N ILE A 9 11.14 27.16 -7.71
CA ILE A 9 10.83 26.80 -6.31
C ILE A 9 9.34 26.45 -6.13
N ILE A 10 8.44 27.16 -6.81
CA ILE A 10 6.99 26.91 -6.74
C ILE A 10 6.61 25.58 -7.45
N LEU A 11 7.29 25.21 -8.53
CA LEU A 11 7.08 23.92 -9.23
C LEU A 11 7.57 22.70 -8.43
N LEU A 12 8.53 22.87 -7.51
CA LEU A 12 9.00 21.80 -6.61
C LEU A 12 8.03 21.55 -5.44
N ALA A 13 7.34 22.60 -4.97
CA ALA A 13 6.43 22.53 -3.81
C ALA A 13 5.10 21.82 -4.13
N ALA A 14 4.64 21.84 -5.38
CA ALA A 14 3.37 21.24 -5.80
C ALA A 14 3.35 19.69 -5.83
N HIS A 15 4.49 19.02 -5.64
CA HIS A 15 4.58 17.55 -5.59
C HIS A 15 4.59 16.97 -4.15
N SER A 16 4.23 17.74 -3.14
CA SER A 16 4.42 17.32 -1.73
C SER A 16 3.22 16.64 -1.06
N SER A 17 2.04 16.59 -1.69
CA SER A 17 0.83 15.99 -1.06
C SER A 17 0.61 14.51 -1.38
N LEU A 18 1.48 13.89 -2.18
CA LEU A 18 1.41 12.46 -2.55
C LEU A 18 1.89 11.51 -1.45
N MET A 19 2.36 11.99 -0.29
CA MET A 19 2.89 11.13 0.77
C MET A 19 1.96 10.97 1.98
N SER A 20 0.77 11.57 1.95
CA SER A 20 -0.18 11.54 3.06
C SER A 20 -1.48 10.86 2.66
N CYS A 21 -2.16 10.25 3.64
CA CYS A 21 -3.48 9.69 3.44
C CYS A 21 -4.52 10.82 3.23
N ARG A 22 -5.28 10.74 2.14
CA ARG A 22 -6.40 11.64 1.82
C ARG A 22 -7.79 11.06 2.17
N GLY A 23 -7.87 9.87 2.76
CA GLY A 23 -9.13 9.23 3.17
C GLY A 23 -9.88 8.43 2.09
N ILE A 24 -9.64 8.66 0.79
CA ILE A 24 -10.35 7.95 -0.31
C ILE A 24 -10.10 6.43 -0.39
N CYS A 25 -9.11 5.93 0.36
CA CYS A 25 -8.85 4.49 0.46
C CYS A 25 -9.88 3.74 1.32
N GLU A 26 -10.71 4.44 2.10
CA GLU A 26 -11.78 3.85 2.90
C GLU A 26 -12.81 3.10 2.04
N ASP A 27 -13.12 3.62 0.85
CA ASP A 27 -14.07 2.98 -0.08
C ASP A 27 -13.58 1.62 -0.59
N TYR A 28 -12.26 1.41 -0.57
CA TYR A 28 -11.61 0.17 -0.98
C TYR A 28 -11.24 -0.73 0.21
N ARG A 29 -11.69 -0.37 1.42
CA ARG A 29 -11.35 -1.09 2.65
C ARG A 29 -11.79 -2.55 2.56
N ALA A 30 -10.83 -3.45 2.78
CA ALA A 30 -11.09 -4.87 2.84
C ALA A 30 -11.67 -5.27 4.20
N THR A 31 -12.82 -5.94 4.18
CA THR A 31 -13.39 -6.58 5.36
C THR A 31 -12.54 -7.78 5.79
N LYS A 32 -12.40 -8.02 7.10
CA LYS A 32 -11.67 -9.20 7.59
C LYS A 32 -12.41 -10.48 7.19
N THR A 33 -11.82 -11.26 6.29
CA THR A 33 -12.35 -12.58 5.92
C THR A 33 -12.26 -13.53 7.11
N ARG A 34 -13.34 -14.27 7.39
CA ARG A 34 -13.35 -15.30 8.44
C ARG A 34 -12.58 -16.53 7.93
N GLY A 35 -11.72 -17.11 8.76
CA GLY A 35 -11.00 -18.36 8.47
C GLY A 35 -9.71 -18.22 7.67
N LEU A 36 -9.63 -17.34 6.66
CA LEU A 36 -8.40 -17.12 5.88
C LEU A 36 -7.53 -15.98 6.42
N GLY A 37 -6.21 -16.13 6.35
CA GLY A 37 -5.28 -15.04 6.61
C GLY A 37 -5.41 -13.92 5.57
N ARG A 38 -5.33 -12.64 5.99
CA ARG A 38 -5.55 -11.49 5.09
C ARG A 38 -4.71 -11.51 3.80
N TYR A 39 -3.46 -11.96 3.89
CA TYR A 39 -2.58 -12.08 2.72
C TYR A 39 -2.96 -13.26 1.81
N ALA A 40 -3.49 -14.34 2.39
CA ALA A 40 -3.98 -15.49 1.63
C ALA A 40 -5.27 -15.14 0.86
N SER A 41 -6.11 -14.27 1.43
CA SER A 41 -7.30 -13.75 0.74
C SER A 41 -7.00 -12.61 -0.25
N GLY A 42 -5.72 -12.35 -0.58
CA GLY A 42 -5.33 -11.32 -1.54
C GLY A 42 -5.40 -9.87 -1.03
N GLN A 43 -5.70 -9.65 0.25
CA GLN A 43 -5.77 -8.29 0.81
C GLN A 43 -4.37 -7.70 0.96
N LYS A 44 -4.23 -6.45 0.52
CA LYS A 44 -2.95 -5.73 0.51
C LYS A 44 -2.97 -4.63 1.57
N ARG A 45 -1.86 -4.40 2.28
CA ARG A 45 -1.78 -3.33 3.30
C ARG A 45 -1.04 -2.12 2.76
N CYS A 46 -1.65 -0.94 2.85
CA CYS A 46 -0.96 0.32 2.65
C CYS A 46 -0.14 0.66 3.91
N GLN A 47 1.10 1.10 3.75
CA GLN A 47 1.96 1.48 4.87
C GLN A 47 1.69 2.89 5.39
N ILE A 48 1.25 3.78 4.49
CA ILE A 48 0.98 5.19 4.80
C ILE A 48 -0.41 5.34 5.40
N CYS A 49 -1.42 4.76 4.77
CA CYS A 49 -2.81 4.86 5.24
C CYS A 49 -3.15 3.84 6.34
N ASP A 50 -2.26 2.88 6.59
CA ASP A 50 -2.38 1.78 7.55
C ASP A 50 -3.63 0.89 7.47
N LEU A 51 -4.30 0.82 6.33
CA LEU A 51 -5.45 -0.05 6.11
C LEU A 51 -5.17 -1.20 5.12
N PHE A 52 -6.04 -2.20 5.19
CA PHE A 52 -6.10 -3.30 4.22
C PHE A 52 -7.09 -2.96 3.12
N ILE A 53 -6.68 -3.15 1.87
CA ILE A 53 -7.37 -2.73 0.66
C ILE A 53 -7.49 -3.93 -0.27
N MET A 54 -8.65 -4.07 -0.92
CA MET A 54 -8.83 -4.95 -2.07
C MET A 54 -8.80 -4.10 -3.34
N CYS A 55 -7.73 -4.21 -4.11
CA CYS A 55 -7.60 -3.53 -5.39
C CYS A 55 -6.72 -4.35 -6.34
N ASP A 56 -6.97 -4.22 -7.64
CA ASP A 56 -6.27 -5.00 -8.67
C ASP A 56 -4.77 -4.67 -8.69
N GLY A 57 -4.43 -3.38 -8.56
CA GLY A 57 -3.06 -2.88 -8.55
C GLY A 57 -2.30 -3.06 -7.21
N ASN A 58 -0.99 -2.81 -7.25
CA ASN A 58 -0.12 -2.80 -6.06
C ASN A 58 0.20 -1.37 -5.59
N VAL A 59 -0.63 -0.41 -5.92
CA VAL A 59 -0.46 1.00 -5.60
C VAL A 59 -1.72 1.47 -4.87
N CYS A 60 -1.55 2.20 -3.77
CA CYS A 60 -2.67 2.75 -3.04
C CYS A 60 -3.32 3.87 -3.85
N PRO A 61 -4.63 3.86 -4.12
CA PRO A 61 -5.30 4.96 -4.82
C PRO A 61 -5.25 6.27 -4.02
N CYS A 62 -5.10 6.17 -2.69
CA CYS A 62 -5.13 7.30 -1.77
C CYS A 62 -3.80 8.02 -1.59
N CYS A 63 -2.69 7.31 -1.46
CA CYS A 63 -1.37 7.93 -1.23
C CYS A 63 -0.35 7.56 -2.30
N GLY A 64 -0.72 6.83 -3.35
CA GLY A 64 0.23 6.36 -4.36
C GLY A 64 1.32 5.40 -3.84
N TYR A 65 1.34 5.06 -2.54
CA TYR A 65 2.36 4.20 -1.97
C TYR A 65 2.14 2.74 -2.38
N ARG A 66 3.24 2.03 -2.65
CA ARG A 66 3.18 0.62 -3.05
C ARG A 66 2.63 -0.25 -1.92
N LEU A 67 1.57 -0.99 -2.22
CA LEU A 67 0.89 -1.87 -1.27
C LEU A 67 1.73 -3.10 -0.97
N ARG A 68 1.70 -3.51 0.30
CA ARG A 68 2.42 -4.67 0.79
C ARG A 68 1.56 -5.92 0.67
N THR A 69 2.02 -6.87 -0.15
CA THR A 69 1.40 -8.20 -0.36
C THR A 69 1.99 -9.28 0.54
N LYS A 70 3.15 -9.03 1.15
CA LYS A 70 3.84 -9.97 2.03
C LYS A 70 3.94 -9.45 3.46
N PRO A 71 3.78 -10.32 4.47
CA PRO A 71 3.96 -9.94 5.87
C PRO A 71 5.43 -9.57 6.15
N ARG A 72 5.65 -8.63 7.08
CA ARG A 72 6.98 -8.16 7.48
C ARG A 72 7.78 -9.25 8.24
N GLY A 73 7.12 -10.00 9.11
CA GLY A 73 7.79 -10.95 10.02
C GLY A 73 8.31 -12.22 9.33
N GLN A 74 9.57 -12.55 9.60
CA GLN A 74 10.24 -13.78 9.14
C GLN A 74 9.48 -15.06 9.53
N LYS A 75 8.96 -15.15 10.77
CA LYS A 75 8.18 -16.31 11.24
C LYS A 75 6.96 -16.62 10.35
N TYR A 76 6.29 -15.61 9.82
CA TYR A 76 5.12 -15.83 8.94
C TYR A 76 5.55 -16.07 7.49
N LYS A 77 6.69 -15.53 7.04
CA LYS A 77 7.28 -15.86 5.72
C LYS A 77 7.60 -17.35 5.62
N GLN A 78 8.11 -17.96 6.69
CA GLN A 78 8.37 -19.40 6.75
C GLN A 78 7.09 -20.22 6.64
N ARG A 79 6.00 -19.78 7.31
CA ARG A 79 4.68 -20.45 7.22
C ARG A 79 4.06 -20.38 5.81
N ILE A 80 4.14 -19.24 5.12
CA ILE A 80 3.67 -19.14 3.73
C ILE A 80 4.51 -20.04 2.80
N ARG A 81 5.85 -20.05 2.96
CA ARG A 81 6.74 -20.89 2.14
C ARG A 81 6.50 -22.39 2.36
N ALA A 82 6.30 -22.81 3.60
CA ALA A 82 5.98 -24.20 3.93
C ALA A 82 4.63 -24.63 3.31
N ALA A 83 3.63 -23.75 3.30
CA ALA A 83 2.35 -24.03 2.65
C ALA A 83 2.43 -24.06 1.12
N ALA A 84 3.31 -23.27 0.50
CA ALA A 84 3.49 -23.23 -0.96
C ALA A 84 4.36 -24.37 -1.52
N GLY A 85 5.09 -25.10 -0.66
CA GLY A 85 5.93 -26.25 -1.04
C GLY A 85 5.21 -27.60 -0.97
N ALA A 86 3.91 -27.63 -0.68
CA ALA A 86 3.09 -28.84 -0.65
C ALA A 86 2.16 -28.89 -1.87
N ALA A 87 2.74 -29.05 -3.05
CA ALA A 87 2.04 -29.53 -4.23
C ALA A 87 2.87 -30.69 -4.81
N PRO A 88 2.29 -31.88 -5.06
CA PRO A 88 2.98 -33.02 -5.64
C PRO A 88 3.45 -32.75 -7.08
#